data_AF-A0ABD1DWG4-F1
#
_entry.id   AF-A0ABD1DWG4-F1
#
_cell.length_a   1.000
_cell.length_b   1.000
_cell.length_c   1.000
_cell.angle_alpha   90.00
_cell.angle_beta   90.00
_cell.angle_gamma   90.00
#
_symmetry.space_group_name_H-M   'P 1'
#
loop_
_entity.id
_entity.type
_entity.pdbx_description
1 polymer ?
#
loop_
_entity_poly.entity_id
_entity_poly.type
_entity_poly.pdbx_seq_one_letter_code
_entity_poly.pdbx_strand_id
1 'polypeptide(L)'
;MESYVILGRTWEKLQMAARCIASIEYPGEMFAFSLRHGPLHVRCHEPRLLILTIPLTDHQPVTVVSYVNITVFSFCYTDSQLKFVDIAIPCNTKSPHFISLM
;
A
#
# COMPACT_ATOMS: atom_id res chain seq x y z
N MET A 1 6.40 7.86 -23.55
CA MET A 1 7.51 7.47 -22.65
C MET A 1 7.09 6.16 -22.01
N GLU A 2 7.65 5.03 -22.44
CA GLU A 2 7.32 3.75 -21.82
C GLU A 2 7.95 3.68 -20.43
N SER A 3 7.14 3.40 -19.42
CA SER A 3 7.58 3.29 -18.04
C SER A 3 7.82 1.83 -17.71
N TYR A 4 9.06 1.47 -17.40
CA TYR A 4 9.43 0.11 -17.02
C TYR A 4 9.61 -0.02 -15.51
N VAL A 5 9.19 -1.15 -14.95
CA VAL A 5 9.36 -1.47 -13.52
C VAL A 5 10.47 -2.51 -13.39
N ILE A 6 11.48 -2.23 -12.56
CA ILE A 6 12.62 -3.13 -12.34
C ILE A 6 12.25 -4.17 -11.27
N LEU A 7 12.05 -5.41 -11.71
CA LEU A 7 11.67 -6.54 -10.83
C LEU A 7 12.61 -6.75 -9.64
N GLY A 8 13.92 -6.62 -9.84
CA GLY A 8 14.89 -6.75 -8.74
C GLY A 8 14.66 -5.73 -7.61
N ARG A 9 14.31 -4.49 -7.95
CA ARG A 9 13.98 -3.44 -6.97
C ARG A 9 12.61 -3.65 -6.34
N THR A 10 11.65 -4.17 -7.09
CA THR A 10 10.34 -4.55 -6.54
C THR A 10 10.51 -5.64 -5.47
N TRP A 11 11.32 -6.67 -5.75
CA TRP A 11 11.56 -7.77 -4.82
C TRP A 11 12.20 -7.33 -3.50
N GLU A 12 13.22 -6.46 -3.55
CA GLU A 12 13.85 -5.90 -2.34
C GLU A 12 12.83 -5.22 -1.42
N LYS A 13 11.90 -4.46 -2.01
CA LYS A 13 10.85 -3.76 -1.26
C LYS A 13 9.74 -4.68 -0.77
N LEU A 14 9.40 -5.72 -1.53
CA LEU A 14 8.49 -6.78 -1.08
C LEU A 14 9.05 -7.51 0.14
N GLN A 15 10.34 -7.88 0.10
CA GLN A 15 11.01 -8.50 1.25
C GLN A 15 11.04 -7.58 2.47
N MET A 16 11.25 -6.27 2.26
CA MET A 16 11.19 -5.28 3.34
C MET A 16 9.79 -5.21 3.97
N ALA A 17 8.74 -5.06 3.15
CA ALA A 17 7.37 -5.02 3.63
C ALA A 17 6.97 -6.32 4.35
N ALA A 18 7.35 -7.49 3.81
CA ALA A 18 7.08 -8.78 4.42
C ALA A 18 7.73 -8.91 5.82
N ARG A 19 8.96 -8.40 6.00
CA ARG A 19 9.63 -8.39 7.32
C ARG A 19 8.91 -7.48 8.30
N CYS A 20 8.43 -6.31 7.86
CA CYS A 20 7.65 -5.43 8.71
C CYS A 20 6.32 -6.06 9.11
N ILE A 21 5.61 -6.69 8.17
CA ILE A 21 4.36 -7.41 8.44
C ILE A 21 4.59 -8.55 9.44
N ALA A 22 5.65 -9.34 9.25
CA ALA A 22 5.99 -10.45 10.14
C ALA A 22 6.34 -10.01 11.58
N SER A 23 6.70 -8.73 11.78
CA SER A 23 7.01 -8.17 13.10
C SER A 23 5.78 -7.70 13.89
N ILE A 24 4.59 -7.68 13.28
CA ILE A 24 3.36 -7.24 13.94
C ILE A 24 2.76 -8.41 14.72
N GLU A 25 2.62 -8.22 16.03
CA GLU A 25 2.11 -9.24 16.96
C GLU A 25 0.62 -9.56 16.74
N TYR A 26 -0.19 -8.56 16.39
CA TYR A 26 -1.64 -8.69 16.23
C TYR A 26 -2.06 -8.42 14.78
N PRO A 27 -2.28 -9.47 13.97
CA PRO A 27 -2.61 -9.30 12.55
C PRO A 27 -3.97 -8.62 12.32
N GLY A 28 -4.85 -8.60 13.34
CA GLY A 28 -6.13 -7.86 13.29
C GLY A 28 -5.98 -6.33 13.27
N GLU A 29 -4.77 -5.81 13.52
CA GLU A 29 -4.44 -4.38 13.48
C GLU A 29 -3.89 -3.94 12.10
N MET A 30 -3.85 -4.87 11.13
CA MET A 30 -3.44 -4.59 9.75
C MET A 30 -4.66 -4.45 8.84
N PHE A 31 -4.65 -3.41 8.01
CA PHE A 31 -5.76 -3.14 7.11
C PHE A 31 -5.27 -2.97 5.69
N ALA A 32 -5.88 -3.69 4.76
CA ALA A 32 -5.69 -3.50 3.34
C ALA A 32 -6.86 -2.69 2.78
N PHE A 33 -6.54 -1.66 2.00
CA PHE A 33 -7.53 -0.76 1.45
C PHE A 33 -7.33 -0.48 -0.04
N SER A 34 -8.45 -0.43 -0.77
CA SER A 34 -8.51 -0.13 -2.20
C SER A 34 -9.87 0.45 -2.55
N LEU A 35 -9.91 1.68 -3.09
CA LEU A 35 -11.16 2.26 -3.60
C LEU A 35 -11.71 1.53 -4.84
N ARG A 36 -10.93 0.64 -5.46
CA ARG A 36 -11.41 -0.18 -6.59
C ARG A 36 -12.44 -1.23 -6.17
N HIS A 37 -12.47 -1.63 -4.90
CA HIS A 37 -13.31 -2.72 -4.40
C HIS A 37 -14.50 -2.26 -3.54
N GLY A 38 -14.74 -0.94 -3.44
CA GLY A 38 -15.92 -0.36 -2.78
C GLY A 38 -15.58 0.73 -1.74
N PRO A 39 -16.59 1.50 -1.28
CA PRO A 39 -16.40 2.53 -0.25
C PRO A 39 -16.11 1.91 1.13
N LEU A 40 -15.30 2.62 1.93
CA LEU A 40 -15.00 2.28 3.33
C LEU A 40 -16.27 2.19 4.17
N HIS A 41 -16.77 0.97 4.39
CA HIS A 41 -17.66 0.64 5.50
C HIS A 41 -16.97 -0.37 6.42
N VAL A 42 -15.84 0.02 7.01
CA VAL A 42 -15.24 -0.76 8.09
C VAL A 42 -14.84 0.21 9.18
N ARG A 43 -15.52 0.09 10.33
CA ARG A 43 -15.11 0.71 11.59
C ARG A 43 -13.74 0.13 11.96
N CYS A 44 -12.69 0.79 11.50
CA CYS A 44 -11.32 0.44 11.77
C CYS A 44 -10.93 1.10 13.09
N HIS A 45 -10.92 0.32 14.17
CA HIS A 45 -10.36 0.79 15.42
C HIS A 45 -8.84 0.57 15.37
N GLU A 46 -8.10 1.68 15.34
CA GLU A 46 -6.64 1.74 15.57
C GLU A 46 -5.78 0.83 14.68
N PRO A 47 -5.71 1.08 13.35
CA PRO A 47 -4.75 0.39 12.50
C PRO A 47 -3.32 0.73 12.92
N ARG A 48 -2.43 -0.27 12.98
CA ARG A 48 -0.98 -0.04 13.12
C ARG A 48 -0.25 -0.12 11.79
N LEU A 49 -0.86 -0.77 10.80
CA LEU A 49 -0.37 -0.84 9.43
C LEU A 49 -1.53 -0.68 8.45
N LEU A 50 -1.35 0.20 7.48
CA LEU A 50 -2.24 0.36 6.33
C LEU A 50 -1.53 -0.03 5.04
N ILE A 51 -2.13 -0.94 4.28
CA ILE A 51 -1.67 -1.35 2.94
C ILE A 51 -2.62 -0.77 1.90
N LEU A 52 -2.07 -0.05 0.92
CA LEU A 52 -2.83 0.64 -0.12
C LEU A 52 -2.49 0.14 -1.51
N THR A 53 -3.51 -0.05 -2.34
CA THR A 53 -3.28 -0.47 -3.73
C THR A 53 -2.80 0.66 -4.64
N ILE A 54 -3.34 1.89 -4.53
CA ILE A 54 -2.97 3.00 -5.42
C ILE A 54 -3.10 4.33 -4.66
N PRO A 55 -2.00 4.97 -4.28
CA PRO A 55 -2.05 6.16 -3.45
C PRO A 55 -2.58 7.39 -4.20
N LEU A 56 -2.57 7.36 -5.54
CA LEU A 56 -3.16 8.41 -6.38
C LEU A 56 -4.69 8.50 -6.21
N THR A 57 -5.38 7.36 -6.18
CA THR A 57 -6.83 7.32 -5.95
C THR A 57 -7.16 7.28 -4.46
N ASP A 58 -6.37 6.54 -3.68
CA ASP A 58 -6.59 6.28 -2.26
C ASP A 58 -5.99 7.37 -1.34
N HIS A 59 -5.94 8.64 -1.78
CA HIS A 59 -5.27 9.72 -1.03
C HIS A 59 -5.99 10.12 0.28
N GLN A 60 -7.31 9.90 0.37
CA GLN A 60 -8.10 10.22 1.55
C GLN A 60 -7.62 9.47 2.80
N PRO A 61 -7.53 8.13 2.80
CA PRO A 61 -7.01 7.40 3.96
C PRO A 61 -5.54 7.74 4.23
N VAL A 62 -4.69 7.88 3.21
CA VAL A 62 -3.27 8.29 3.39
C VAL A 62 -3.16 9.56 4.24
N THR A 63 -3.98 10.56 3.94
CA THR A 63 -3.97 11.84 4.66
C THR A 63 -4.42 11.66 6.10
N VAL A 64 -5.51 10.92 6.35
CA VAL A 64 -6.01 10.68 7.71
C VAL A 64 -4.98 9.95 8.56
N VAL A 65 -4.36 8.92 7.97
CA VAL A 65 -3.42 8.00 8.62
C VAL A 65 -2.09 8.70 8.96
N SER A 66 -1.74 9.72 8.17
CA SER A 66 -0.61 10.60 8.47
C SER A 66 -0.78 11.43 9.76
N TYR A 67 -2.01 11.74 10.17
CA TYR A 67 -2.27 12.49 11.41
C TYR A 67 -2.12 11.63 12.68
N VAL A 68 -2.20 10.31 12.55
CA VAL A 68 -2.16 9.35 13.67
C VAL A 68 -0.87 8.51 13.70
N ASN A 69 0.12 8.86 12.87
CA ASN A 69 1.44 8.23 12.85
C ASN A 69 1.39 6.70 12.65
N ILE A 70 0.53 6.27 11.73
CA ILE A 70 0.36 4.87 11.36
C ILE A 70 1.23 4.58 10.14
N THR A 71 1.88 3.41 10.12
CA THR A 71 2.75 3.01 9.00
C THR A 71 1.93 2.70 7.75
N VAL A 72 2.35 3.22 6.59
CA VAL A 72 1.67 3.07 5.30
C VAL A 72 2.56 2.40 4.27
N PHE A 73 2.12 1.23 3.79
CA PHE A 73 2.70 0.55 2.63
C PHE A 73 1.79 0.72 1.43
N SER A 74 2.37 0.91 0.24
CA SER A 74 1.56 1.09 -0.96
C SER A 74 2.17 0.47 -2.21
N PHE A 75 1.33 -0.18 -3.02
CA PHE A 75 1.66 -0.53 -4.38
C PHE A 75 1.59 0.71 -5.27
N CYS A 76 2.64 0.94 -6.05
CA CYS A 76 2.82 2.19 -6.78
C CYS A 76 3.15 1.90 -8.24
N TYR A 77 2.45 2.58 -9.14
CA TYR A 77 2.87 2.72 -10.53
C TYR A 77 3.74 3.97 -10.70
N THR A 78 4.32 4.16 -11.88
CA THR A 78 5.27 5.26 -12.14
C THR A 78 4.68 6.67 -12.04
N ASP A 79 3.36 6.79 -12.05
CA ASP A 79 2.59 8.02 -11.90
C ASP A 79 1.98 8.21 -10.49
N SER A 80 2.30 7.31 -9.54
CA SER A 80 1.73 7.32 -8.19
C SER A 80 2.34 8.41 -7.29
N GLN A 81 1.51 9.07 -6.49
CA GLN A 81 1.95 10.04 -5.48
C GLN A 81 2.44 9.31 -4.23
N LEU A 82 3.68 9.56 -3.80
CA LEU A 82 4.31 8.88 -2.66
C LEU A 82 4.29 9.70 -1.36
N LYS A 83 3.44 10.73 -1.27
CA LYS A 83 3.34 11.57 -0.07
C LYS A 83 2.74 10.74 1.07
N PHE A 84 3.40 10.74 2.23
CA PHE A 84 2.99 9.99 3.43
C PHE A 84 2.94 8.46 3.22
N VAL A 85 3.67 7.94 2.23
CA VAL A 85 3.89 6.49 2.04
C VAL A 85 5.28 6.16 2.57
N ASP A 86 5.37 5.26 3.54
CA ASP A 86 6.64 4.84 4.14
C ASP A 86 7.37 3.83 3.24
N ILE A 87 6.63 2.83 2.73
CA ILE A 87 7.17 1.83 1.80
C ILE A 87 6.36 1.81 0.51
N ALA A 88 7.01 2.24 -0.57
CA ALA A 88 6.43 2.25 -1.92
C ALA A 88 6.91 1.06 -2.75
N ILE A 89 6.05 0.07 -3.02
CA ILE A 89 6.35 -1.14 -3.79
C ILE A 89 6.02 -0.89 -5.26
N PRO A 90 7.02 -0.76 -6.16
CA PRO A 90 6.79 -0.48 -7.56
C PRO A 90 6.20 -1.71 -8.26
N CYS A 91 5.02 -1.55 -8.82
CA CYS A 91 4.19 -2.64 -9.34
C CYS A 91 3.26 -2.11 -10.44
N ASN A 92 2.84 -2.96 -11.38
CA ASN A 92 1.81 -2.60 -12.35
C ASN A 92 0.42 -2.58 -11.72
N THR A 93 0.01 -1.44 -11.19
CA THR A 93 -1.33 -1.25 -10.58
C THR A 93 -2.45 -0.99 -11.60
N LYS A 94 -2.15 -0.97 -12.90
CA LYS A 94 -3.16 -0.79 -13.97
C LYS A 94 -3.85 -2.10 -14.34
N SER A 95 -3.13 -3.22 -14.26
CA SER A 95 -3.67 -4.55 -14.54
C SER A 95 -4.19 -5.23 -13.27
N PRO A 96 -5.48 -5.65 -13.21
CA PRO A 96 -6.02 -6.35 -12.05
C PRO A 96 -5.36 -7.72 -11.83
N HIS A 97 -4.97 -8.41 -12.90
CA HIS A 97 -4.26 -9.69 -12.82
C HIS A 97 -2.89 -9.55 -12.15
N PHE A 98 -2.22 -8.41 -12.37
CA PHE A 98 -0.91 -8.16 -11.78
C PHE A 98 -1.01 -7.77 -10.31
N ILE A 99 -2.05 -7.01 -9.93
CA ILE A 99 -2.32 -6.72 -8.51
C ILE A 99 -2.64 -8.01 -7.75
N SER A 100 -3.44 -8.91 -8.34
CA SER A 100 -3.78 -10.19 -7.70
C SER A 100 -2.60 -11.17 -7.57
N LEU A 101 -1.53 -10.95 -8.34
CA LEU A 101 -0.31 -11.76 -8.28
C LEU A 101 0.62 -11.33 -7.13
N MET A 102 0.49 -10.08 -6.69
CA MET A 102 1.33 -9.46 -5.66
C MET A 102 0.77 -9.67 -4.27
#